data_AF-A0A6A6MP55-F1
#
_entry.id   AF-A0A6A6MP55-F1
#
_cell.length_a   1.000
_cell.length_b   1.000
_cell.length_c   1.000
_cell.angle_alpha   90.00
_cell.angle_beta   90.00
_cell.angle_gamma   90.00
#
_symmetry.space_group_name_H-M   'P 1'
#
loop_
_entity.id
_entity.type
_entity.pdbx_description
1 polymer ?
#
loop_
_entity_poly.entity_id
_entity_poly.type
_entity_poly.pdbx_seq_one_letter_code
_entity_poly.pdbx_strand_id
1 'polypeptide(L)'
;MAVSLLAREVSDLCLGKPALRSLPLTATVAEALFALKNSDDNFLSVWSCDHTPKTVTGFQGDVDEDECICVGKVSIADVICYLCQDDNLLSPSSALKAPLSVLLPKIPGLVMHVEPSSSLLEVIDLILQGAQNLVVPIKTRLSSFNSRRKQQQKLLVTTNSPTTIHGGREFCWLTQEDIIRFLLSSIGLFSPIPALSIDSLGIISTDIITTDYHSPASSAVAAISRCLADQTSVAVVDGDEGILIGELSPLTLACCDETVAAAITTLSCGDLMAYIDCGGPQRTSSG
;
A
#
# COMPACT_ATOMS: atom_id res chain seq x y z
N MET A 1 16.31 29.39 6.12
CA MET A 1 15.43 28.37 6.73
C MET A 1 14.98 27.31 5.73
N ALA A 2 14.68 27.61 4.46
CA ALA A 2 14.41 26.58 3.42
C ALA A 2 15.60 25.65 3.10
N VAL A 3 16.84 26.12 3.32
CA VAL A 3 18.08 25.35 3.04
C VAL A 3 18.17 24.05 3.85
N SER A 4 17.55 23.97 5.04
CA SER A 4 17.59 22.76 5.85
C SER A 4 16.71 21.63 5.32
N LEU A 5 15.74 21.95 4.45
CA LEU A 5 14.84 20.96 3.83
C LEU A 5 15.49 20.39 2.55
N LEU A 6 16.26 21.21 1.83
CA LEU A 6 17.08 20.81 0.68
C LEU A 6 18.26 19.90 1.07
N ALA A 7 18.68 19.94 2.34
CA ALA A 7 19.74 19.08 2.86
C ALA A 7 19.23 17.69 3.32
N ARG A 8 17.93 17.39 3.15
CA ARG A 8 17.32 16.14 3.60
C ARG A 8 17.35 15.10 2.51
N GLU A 9 17.73 13.90 2.91
CA GLU A 9 17.78 12.72 2.06
C GLU A 9 16.62 11.78 2.40
N VAL A 10 16.28 10.91 1.44
CA VAL A 10 15.23 9.91 1.58
C VAL A 10 15.46 8.99 2.78
N SER A 11 16.72 8.65 3.11
CA SER A 11 17.03 7.79 4.25
C SER A 11 16.60 8.35 5.61
N ASP A 12 16.40 9.68 5.74
CA ASP A 12 15.84 10.28 6.95
C ASP A 12 14.37 9.85 7.18
N LEU A 13 13.61 9.60 6.10
CA LEU A 13 12.21 9.18 6.15
C LEU A 13 12.07 7.65 6.34
N CYS A 14 13.13 6.89 6.06
CA CYS A 14 13.15 5.43 6.22
C CYS A 14 13.41 4.98 7.66
N LEU A 15 13.71 5.89 8.59
CA LEU A 15 14.05 5.55 9.97
C LEU A 15 12.84 4.93 10.69
N GLY A 16 12.99 3.70 11.17
CA GLY A 16 11.92 2.97 11.88
C GLY A 16 10.87 2.36 10.95
N LYS A 17 11.00 2.49 9.63
CA LYS A 17 10.13 1.80 8.68
C LYS A 17 10.40 0.29 8.72
N PRO A 18 9.35 -0.55 8.71
CA PRO A 18 9.52 -1.99 8.66
C PRO A 18 10.09 -2.43 7.30
N ALA A 19 10.79 -3.56 7.31
CA ALA A 19 11.17 -4.24 6.08
C ALA A 19 9.95 -4.82 5.37
N LEU A 20 9.97 -4.83 4.05
CA LEU A 20 8.87 -5.37 3.27
C LEU A 20 8.80 -6.89 3.33
N ARG A 21 7.57 -7.38 3.34
CA ARG A 21 7.25 -8.75 2.94
C ARG A 21 6.98 -8.77 1.45
N SER A 22 7.54 -9.77 0.77
CA SER A 22 7.37 -9.93 -0.67
C SER A 22 6.67 -11.22 -1.05
N LEU A 23 5.98 -11.15 -2.19
CA LEU A 23 5.55 -12.28 -2.97
C LEU A 23 6.04 -12.11 -4.42
N PRO A 24 6.37 -13.20 -5.12
CA PRO A 24 6.67 -13.14 -6.54
C PRO A 24 5.41 -12.83 -7.36
N LEU A 25 5.61 -12.27 -8.55
CA LEU A 25 4.56 -11.98 -9.53
C LEU A 25 3.72 -13.22 -9.92
N THR A 26 4.35 -14.40 -9.84
CA THR A 26 3.75 -15.71 -10.12
C THR A 26 2.99 -16.32 -8.95
N ALA A 27 3.09 -15.74 -7.74
CA ALA A 27 2.29 -16.18 -6.60
C ALA A 27 0.80 -16.07 -6.91
N THR A 28 0.00 -16.86 -6.22
CA THR A 28 -1.45 -16.90 -6.41
C THR A 28 -2.17 -15.89 -5.54
N VAL A 29 -3.38 -15.50 -5.95
CA VAL A 29 -4.29 -14.68 -5.11
C VAL A 29 -4.54 -15.35 -3.75
N ALA A 30 -4.65 -16.69 -3.70
CA ALA A 30 -4.79 -17.44 -2.45
C ALA A 30 -3.58 -17.28 -1.52
N GLU A 31 -2.36 -17.31 -2.06
CA GLU A 31 -1.13 -17.12 -1.28
C GLU A 31 -1.04 -15.68 -0.75
N ALA A 32 -1.39 -14.67 -1.54
CA ALA A 32 -1.47 -13.29 -1.06
C ALA A 32 -2.54 -13.12 0.02
N LEU A 33 -3.73 -13.68 -0.16
CA LEU A 33 -4.78 -13.64 0.84
C LEU A 33 -4.31 -14.30 2.15
N PHE A 34 -3.69 -15.47 2.07
CA PHE A 34 -3.14 -16.16 3.24
C PHE A 34 -2.05 -15.32 3.92
N ALA A 35 -1.14 -14.73 3.16
CA ALA A 35 -0.07 -13.91 3.70
C ALA A 35 -0.59 -12.61 4.36
N LEU A 36 -1.59 -11.94 3.75
CA LEU A 36 -2.24 -10.75 4.31
C LEU A 36 -2.94 -11.06 5.64
N LYS A 37 -3.69 -12.16 5.71
CA LYS A 37 -4.41 -12.56 6.94
C LYS A 37 -3.50 -12.88 8.12
N ASN A 38 -2.29 -13.36 7.85
CA ASN A 38 -1.31 -13.73 8.86
C ASN A 38 -0.24 -12.63 9.05
N SER A 39 -0.56 -11.40 8.62
CA SER A 39 0.32 -10.24 8.71
C SER A 39 -0.36 -9.11 9.48
N ASP A 40 0.45 -8.31 10.17
CA ASP A 40 0.02 -7.03 10.74
C ASP A 40 0.09 -5.90 9.69
N ASP A 41 0.61 -6.21 8.49
CA ASP A 41 0.76 -5.27 7.37
C ASP A 41 -0.47 -5.32 6.45
N ASN A 42 -1.06 -4.17 6.13
CA ASN A 42 -2.23 -4.06 5.25
C ASN A 42 -1.93 -4.32 3.76
N PHE A 43 -0.66 -4.51 3.40
CA PHE A 43 -0.21 -4.70 2.04
C PHE A 43 1.02 -5.60 1.96
N LEU A 44 1.18 -6.26 0.83
CA LEU A 44 2.34 -7.06 0.46
C LEU A 44 2.99 -6.46 -0.77
N SER A 45 4.32 -6.42 -0.79
CA SER A 45 5.05 -6.01 -1.99
C SER A 45 5.13 -7.17 -2.99
N VAL A 46 4.98 -6.87 -4.29
CA VAL A 46 5.08 -7.85 -5.37
C VAL A 46 6.35 -7.61 -6.16
N TRP A 47 7.10 -8.65 -6.46
CA TRP A 47 8.42 -8.56 -7.09
C TRP A 47 8.51 -9.37 -8.38
N SER A 48 9.35 -8.92 -9.31
CA SER A 48 9.57 -9.56 -10.62
C SER A 48 10.25 -10.92 -10.52
N CYS A 49 10.94 -11.20 -9.43
CA CYS A 49 11.70 -12.42 -9.23
C CYS A 49 11.08 -13.33 -8.17
N ASP A 50 11.35 -14.63 -8.28
CA ASP A 50 11.02 -15.63 -7.27
C ASP A 50 12.29 -15.95 -6.47
N HIS A 51 12.28 -15.59 -5.18
CA HIS A 51 13.40 -15.80 -4.25
C HIS A 51 13.37 -17.17 -3.57
N THR A 52 12.72 -18.17 -4.18
CA THR A 52 12.96 -19.55 -3.79
C THR A 52 14.48 -19.79 -3.74
N PRO A 53 15.04 -20.23 -2.60
CA PRO A 53 16.47 -20.43 -2.47
C PRO A 53 16.88 -21.50 -3.48
N LYS A 54 17.44 -21.07 -4.62
CA LYS A 54 18.05 -21.98 -5.58
C LYS A 54 19.17 -22.69 -4.82
N THR A 55 18.97 -23.95 -4.49
CA THR A 55 20.05 -24.82 -4.04
C THR A 55 21.04 -24.94 -5.19
N VAL A 56 22.06 -24.08 -5.20
CA VAL A 56 23.07 -24.04 -6.25
C VAL A 56 23.92 -25.30 -6.15
N THR A 57 23.59 -26.31 -6.95
CA THR A 57 24.55 -27.29 -7.45
C THR A 57 24.84 -26.93 -8.90
N GLY A 58 25.99 -26.32 -9.15
CA GLY A 58 26.53 -26.14 -10.50
C GLY A 58 26.81 -24.69 -10.86
N PHE A 59 28.09 -24.41 -11.10
CA PHE A 59 28.56 -23.19 -11.72
C PHE A 59 27.92 -23.02 -13.10
N GLN A 60 27.13 -21.96 -13.30
CA GLN A 60 26.80 -21.44 -14.62
C GLN A 60 26.76 -19.91 -14.52
N GLY A 61 27.58 -19.26 -15.34
CA GLY A 61 27.87 -17.82 -15.26
C GLY A 61 26.82 -16.92 -15.90
N ASP A 62 26.97 -15.63 -15.59
CA ASP A 62 26.56 -14.42 -16.32
C ASP A 62 25.39 -14.58 -17.30
N VAL A 63 24.22 -14.86 -16.74
CA VAL A 63 22.96 -14.45 -17.35
C VAL A 63 22.57 -13.19 -16.59
N ASP A 64 22.45 -12.06 -17.29
CA ASP A 64 21.95 -10.79 -16.74
C ASP A 64 20.84 -11.10 -15.73
N GLU A 65 21.15 -10.95 -14.43
CA GLU A 65 20.14 -11.04 -13.40
C GLU A 65 19.23 -9.84 -13.65
N ASP A 66 18.11 -10.07 -14.36
CA ASP A 66 17.02 -9.10 -14.46
C ASP A 66 16.85 -8.50 -13.07
N GLU A 67 17.13 -7.20 -12.95
CA GLU A 67 17.22 -6.51 -11.68
C GLU A 67 15.92 -6.80 -10.92
N CYS A 68 16.02 -7.49 -9.77
CA CYS A 68 14.83 -7.88 -9.05
C CYS A 68 14.17 -6.62 -8.49
N ILE A 69 13.08 -6.20 -9.14
CA ILE A 69 12.37 -4.97 -8.85
C ILE A 69 11.02 -5.28 -8.25
N CYS A 70 10.63 -4.47 -7.27
CA CYS A 70 9.26 -4.39 -6.82
C CYS A 70 8.41 -3.75 -7.93
N VAL A 71 7.36 -4.46 -8.34
CA VAL A 71 6.46 -4.08 -9.44
C VAL A 71 5.11 -3.54 -8.95
N GLY A 72 4.82 -3.67 -7.65
CA GLY A 72 3.50 -3.37 -7.12
C GLY A 72 3.35 -3.69 -5.63
N LYS A 73 2.18 -3.35 -5.09
CA LYS A 73 1.66 -3.90 -3.84
C LYS A 73 0.29 -4.49 -4.08
N VAL A 74 -0.08 -5.41 -3.20
CA VAL A 74 -1.42 -5.98 -3.11
C VAL A 74 -1.89 -5.85 -1.67
N SER A 75 -3.11 -5.36 -1.49
CA SER A 75 -3.85 -5.27 -0.23
C SER A 75 -5.04 -6.22 -0.25
N ILE A 76 -5.69 -6.40 0.91
CA ILE A 76 -6.94 -7.17 0.98
C ILE A 76 -8.06 -6.50 0.17
N ALA A 77 -8.05 -5.16 0.02
CA ALA A 77 -9.00 -4.46 -0.82
C ALA A 77 -8.86 -4.84 -2.30
N ASP A 78 -7.63 -5.01 -2.80
CA ASP A 78 -7.37 -5.49 -4.18
C ASP A 78 -7.93 -6.91 -4.38
N VAL A 79 -7.70 -7.79 -3.39
CA VAL A 79 -8.22 -9.16 -3.42
C VAL A 79 -9.74 -9.19 -3.38
N ILE A 80 -10.37 -8.42 -2.49
CA ILE A 80 -11.83 -8.32 -2.37
C ILE A 80 -12.43 -7.80 -3.68
N CYS A 81 -11.91 -6.69 -4.21
CA CYS A 81 -12.42 -6.11 -5.45
C CYS A 81 -12.31 -7.10 -6.62
N TYR A 82 -11.21 -7.84 -6.72
CA TYR A 82 -11.03 -8.86 -7.74
C TYR A 82 -12.02 -10.03 -7.57
N LEU A 83 -12.15 -10.57 -6.37
CA LEU A 83 -13.08 -11.69 -6.10
C LEU A 83 -14.55 -11.31 -6.33
N CYS A 84 -14.90 -10.04 -6.10
CA CYS A 84 -16.26 -9.52 -6.30
C CYS A 84 -16.61 -9.18 -7.76
N GLN A 85 -15.70 -9.39 -8.73
CA GLN A 85 -16.04 -9.28 -10.14
C GLN A 85 -16.95 -10.43 -10.58
N ASP A 86 -17.90 -10.16 -11.48
CA ASP A 86 -18.93 -11.13 -11.90
C ASP A 86 -18.35 -12.50 -12.31
N ASP A 87 -17.32 -12.51 -13.16
CA ASP A 87 -16.67 -13.75 -13.63
C ASP A 87 -16.01 -14.55 -12.50
N ASN A 88 -15.45 -13.85 -11.51
CA ASN A 88 -14.74 -14.44 -10.38
C ASN A 88 -15.71 -14.97 -9.32
N LEU A 89 -16.87 -14.33 -9.15
CA LEU A 89 -17.95 -14.81 -8.30
C LEU A 89 -18.53 -16.14 -8.81
N LEU A 90 -18.59 -16.33 -10.13
CA LEU A 90 -19.02 -17.60 -10.74
C LEU A 90 -18.01 -18.72 -10.54
N SER A 91 -16.72 -18.40 -10.36
CA SER A 91 -15.65 -19.38 -10.24
C SER A 91 -14.56 -19.03 -9.21
N PRO A 92 -14.89 -18.93 -7.90
CA PRO A 92 -13.95 -18.42 -6.89
C PRO A 92 -12.67 -19.26 -6.77
N SER A 93 -12.76 -20.59 -6.98
CA SER A 93 -11.59 -21.46 -6.96
C SER A 93 -10.59 -21.17 -8.10
N SER A 94 -11.09 -20.74 -9.26
CA SER A 94 -10.25 -20.31 -10.39
C SER A 94 -9.62 -18.96 -10.07
N ALA A 95 -10.42 -18.00 -9.60
CA ALA A 95 -9.96 -16.67 -9.22
C ALA A 95 -8.82 -16.72 -8.18
N LEU A 96 -8.96 -17.57 -7.15
CA LEU A 96 -7.94 -17.76 -6.12
C LEU A 96 -6.62 -18.35 -6.64
N LYS A 97 -6.64 -19.09 -7.74
CA LYS A 97 -5.44 -19.66 -8.38
C LYS A 97 -4.79 -18.73 -9.39
N ALA A 98 -5.41 -17.60 -9.71
CA ALA A 98 -4.86 -16.63 -10.64
C ALA A 98 -3.55 -16.04 -10.08
N PRO A 99 -2.59 -15.67 -10.95
CA PRO A 99 -1.34 -15.05 -10.54
C PRO A 99 -1.55 -13.60 -10.08
N LEU A 100 -0.73 -13.08 -9.16
CA LEU A 100 -0.85 -11.71 -8.64
C LEU A 100 -0.78 -10.61 -9.71
N SER A 101 -0.18 -10.89 -10.87
CA SER A 101 -0.21 -10.00 -12.03
C SER A 101 -1.61 -9.47 -12.39
N VAL A 102 -2.68 -10.21 -12.07
CA VAL A 102 -4.06 -9.80 -12.37
C VAL A 102 -4.57 -8.69 -11.45
N LEU A 103 -3.98 -8.55 -10.26
CA LEU A 103 -4.36 -7.54 -9.26
C LEU A 103 -3.59 -6.23 -9.44
N LEU A 104 -2.45 -6.26 -10.13
CA LEU A 104 -1.59 -5.09 -10.24
C LEU A 104 -2.10 -4.09 -11.29
N PRO A 105 -2.13 -2.79 -10.97
CA PRO A 105 -2.46 -1.76 -11.95
C PRO A 105 -1.41 -1.74 -13.06
N LYS A 106 -1.86 -1.63 -14.31
CA LYS A 106 -0.99 -1.58 -15.50
C LYS A 106 -0.51 -0.18 -15.84
N ILE A 107 -0.31 0.67 -14.83
CA ILE A 107 0.09 2.06 -14.99
C ILE A 107 1.60 2.14 -14.72
N PRO A 108 2.41 2.52 -15.71
CA PRO A 108 3.86 2.63 -15.53
C PRO A 108 4.19 3.78 -14.56
N GLY A 109 5.24 3.61 -13.75
CA GLY A 109 5.74 4.66 -12.86
C GLY A 109 5.02 4.78 -11.51
N LEU A 110 3.99 3.97 -11.23
CA LEU A 110 3.32 3.97 -9.92
C LEU A 110 4.25 3.52 -8.78
N VAL A 111 5.17 2.61 -9.07
CA VAL A 111 6.19 2.11 -8.14
C VAL A 111 7.56 2.50 -8.68
N MET A 112 8.34 3.23 -7.89
CA MET A 112 9.66 3.70 -8.26
C MET A 112 10.68 3.28 -7.21
N HIS A 113 11.83 2.75 -7.64
CA HIS A 113 12.96 2.49 -6.75
C HIS A 113 13.79 3.75 -6.63
N VAL A 114 14.19 4.08 -5.41
CA VAL A 114 14.92 5.31 -5.12
C VAL A 114 16.09 5.00 -4.19
N GLU A 115 17.24 5.60 -4.48
CA GLU A 115 18.43 5.43 -3.64
C GLU A 115 18.25 6.17 -2.30
N PRO A 116 18.75 5.63 -1.18
CA PRO A 116 18.54 6.27 0.12
C PRO A 116 19.23 7.64 0.27
N SER A 117 20.19 7.96 -0.60
CA SER A 117 20.87 9.26 -0.69
C SER A 117 20.17 10.27 -1.61
N SER A 118 19.09 9.87 -2.28
CA SER A 118 18.32 10.78 -3.14
C SER A 118 17.79 11.94 -2.32
N SER A 119 17.63 13.11 -2.94
CA SER A 119 17.14 14.28 -2.24
C SER A 119 15.63 14.19 -2.01
N LEU A 120 15.13 14.85 -0.96
CA LEU A 120 13.69 14.94 -0.73
C LEU A 120 12.94 15.60 -1.90
N LEU A 121 13.57 16.55 -2.58
CA LEU A 121 12.98 17.25 -3.74
C LEU A 121 12.76 16.30 -4.91
N GLU A 122 13.77 15.49 -5.25
CA GLU A 122 13.68 14.48 -6.31
C GLU A 122 12.52 13.51 -6.06
N VAL A 123 12.34 13.09 -4.82
CA VAL A 123 11.21 12.23 -4.41
C VAL A 123 9.86 12.94 -4.53
N ILE A 124 9.78 14.23 -4.19
CA ILE A 124 8.56 15.02 -4.40
C ILE A 124 8.23 15.11 -5.89
N ASP A 125 9.23 15.33 -6.75
CA ASP A 125 9.03 15.39 -8.21
C ASP A 125 8.51 14.06 -8.76
N LEU A 126 9.04 12.92 -8.30
CA LEU A 126 8.54 11.60 -8.68
C LEU A 126 7.06 11.41 -8.31
N ILE A 127 6.64 11.87 -7.14
CA ILE A 127 5.23 11.78 -6.71
C ILE A 127 4.35 12.71 -7.54
N LEU A 128 4.81 13.93 -7.84
CA LEU A 128 4.10 14.84 -8.72
C LEU A 128 3.96 14.28 -10.15
N GLN A 129 4.88 13.41 -10.57
CA GLN A 129 4.80 12.67 -11.84
C GLN A 129 3.90 11.42 -11.78
N GLY A 130 3.31 11.12 -10.62
CA GLY A 130 2.36 10.02 -10.43
C GLY A 130 2.90 8.80 -9.68
N ALA A 131 4.14 8.82 -9.19
CA ALA A 131 4.63 7.76 -8.32
C ALA A 131 3.85 7.74 -7.01
N GLN A 132 3.30 6.59 -6.64
CA GLN A 132 2.54 6.45 -5.40
C GLN A 132 3.35 5.77 -4.30
N ASN A 133 4.30 4.93 -4.70
CA ASN A 133 5.05 4.09 -3.80
C ASN A 133 6.53 4.07 -4.18
N LEU A 134 7.35 4.56 -3.26
CA LEU A 134 8.79 4.63 -3.43
C LEU A 134 9.45 3.52 -2.63
N VAL A 135 10.19 2.67 -3.32
CA VAL A 135 10.85 1.50 -2.76
C VAL A 135 12.30 1.87 -2.49
N VAL A 136 12.68 1.88 -1.20
CA VAL A 136 13.97 2.40 -0.76
C VAL A 136 14.74 1.31 0.00
N PRO A 137 16.00 1.03 -0.35
CA PRO A 137 16.85 0.14 0.42
C PRO A 137 17.00 0.62 1.88
N ILE A 138 16.73 -0.26 2.83
CA ILE A 138 17.01 0.01 4.24
C ILE A 138 18.52 -0.03 4.44
N LYS A 139 19.11 1.11 4.79
CA LYS A 139 20.50 1.17 5.28
C LYS A 139 20.56 0.46 6.64
N THR A 140 20.70 -0.86 6.65
CA THR A 140 21.14 -1.57 7.85
C THR A 140 22.53 -1.05 8.17
N ARG A 141 22.74 -0.53 9.39
CA ARG A 141 24.08 -0.10 9.82
C ARG A 141 24.99 -1.32 10.01
N LEU A 142 25.36 -2.01 8.94
CA LEU A 142 26.48 -2.94 8.90
C LEU A 142 27.80 -2.15 8.84
N SER A 143 28.10 -1.40 9.90
CA SER A 143 29.41 -0.78 10.11
C SER A 143 29.61 -0.44 11.59
N SER A 144 29.52 -1.44 12.45
CA SER A 144 30.34 -1.46 13.66
C SER A 144 30.59 -2.93 14.01
N PHE A 145 31.80 -3.39 13.72
CA PHE A 145 32.42 -4.60 14.25
C PHE A 145 32.57 -4.54 15.78
N ASN A 146 31.47 -4.36 16.52
CA ASN A 146 31.45 -4.46 17.97
C ASN A 146 30.40 -5.47 18.40
N SER A 147 30.93 -6.62 18.80
CA SER A 147 30.36 -7.89 19.26
C SER A 147 29.35 -7.82 20.45
N ARG A 148 28.69 -6.69 20.73
CA ARG A 148 27.87 -6.53 21.95
C ARG A 148 26.37 -6.26 21.76
N ARG A 149 25.86 -6.15 20.52
CA ARG A 149 24.42 -5.93 20.27
C ARG A 149 23.64 -7.12 19.71
N LYS A 150 24.23 -8.31 19.62
CA LYS A 150 23.51 -9.55 19.25
C LYS A 150 22.39 -9.95 20.22
N GLN A 151 22.28 -9.32 21.39
CA GLN A 151 21.28 -9.69 22.40
C GLN A 151 20.03 -8.82 22.41
N GLN A 152 20.04 -7.61 21.83
CA GLN A 152 18.86 -6.74 21.79
C GLN A 152 18.03 -6.86 20.50
N GLN A 153 18.62 -7.31 19.39
CA GLN A 153 17.82 -7.73 18.22
C GLN A 153 17.09 -9.05 18.45
N LYS A 154 17.59 -9.91 19.36
CA LYS A 154 16.90 -11.14 19.74
C LYS A 154 15.59 -10.90 20.52
N LEU A 155 15.33 -9.66 20.97
CA LEU A 155 14.12 -9.30 21.71
C LEU A 155 13.04 -8.62 20.84
N LEU A 156 13.36 -8.23 19.59
CA LEU A 156 12.40 -7.73 18.61
C LEU A 156 12.06 -8.78 17.53
N VAL A 157 12.84 -9.86 17.45
CA VAL A 157 12.54 -11.08 16.67
C VAL A 157 11.58 -11.99 17.48
N THR A 158 10.45 -11.44 17.91
CA THR A 158 9.30 -12.22 18.41
C THR A 158 8.08 -12.09 17.52
N THR A 159 8.17 -11.40 16.40
CA THR A 159 7.22 -11.51 15.29
C THR A 159 7.79 -12.53 14.30
N ASN A 160 7.10 -13.66 14.11
CA ASN A 160 7.45 -14.75 13.19
C ASN A 160 7.29 -14.34 11.70
N SER A 161 7.58 -13.09 11.36
CA SER A 161 7.34 -12.54 10.05
C SER A 161 8.61 -12.69 9.20
N PRO A 162 8.60 -13.51 8.14
CA PRO A 162 9.77 -13.67 7.27
C PRO A 162 10.04 -12.33 6.56
N THR A 163 11.16 -11.67 6.88
CA THR A 163 11.64 -10.53 6.10
C THR A 163 12.28 -11.03 4.82
N THR A 164 11.95 -10.41 3.69
CA THR A 164 12.45 -10.86 2.39
C THR A 164 13.59 -9.97 1.92
N ILE A 165 14.70 -10.61 1.55
CA ILE A 165 15.94 -9.94 1.14
C ILE A 165 16.05 -10.06 -0.38
N HIS A 166 16.09 -8.91 -1.08
CA HIS A 166 16.23 -8.83 -2.53
C HIS A 166 17.63 -8.34 -2.86
N GLY A 167 18.42 -9.14 -3.60
CA GLY A 167 19.81 -8.78 -3.92
C GLY A 167 20.70 -8.50 -2.69
N GLY A 168 20.43 -9.16 -1.57
CA GLY A 168 21.16 -8.96 -0.30
C GLY A 168 20.73 -7.73 0.51
N ARG A 169 19.65 -7.02 0.12
CA ARG A 169 19.14 -5.83 0.80
C ARG A 169 17.69 -6.01 1.24
N GLU A 170 17.34 -5.38 2.35
CA GLU A 170 15.95 -5.18 2.75
C GLU A 170 15.47 -3.82 2.22
N PHE A 171 14.18 -3.69 1.95
CA PHE A 171 13.58 -2.49 1.40
C PHE A 171 12.42 -2.03 2.30
N CYS A 172 12.06 -0.75 2.20
CA CYS A 172 10.88 -0.16 2.84
C CYS A 172 10.11 0.72 1.85
N TRP A 173 8.86 1.05 2.19
CA TRP A 173 8.00 1.92 1.37
C TRP A 173 7.91 3.31 1.95
N LEU A 174 8.03 4.30 1.07
CA LEU A 174 7.61 5.66 1.31
C LEU A 174 6.44 6.00 0.39
N THR A 175 5.46 6.68 0.96
CA THR A 175 4.25 7.14 0.30
C THR A 175 4.17 8.67 0.34
N GLN A 176 3.22 9.24 -0.39
CA GLN A 176 2.89 10.67 -0.26
C GLN A 176 2.61 11.07 1.19
N GLU A 177 1.88 10.24 1.94
CA GLU A 177 1.56 10.51 3.34
C GLU A 177 2.83 10.65 4.21
N ASP A 178 3.85 9.82 3.96
CA ASP A 178 5.11 9.88 4.70
C ASP A 178 5.85 11.19 4.50
N ILE A 179 5.86 11.67 3.26
CA ILE A 179 6.49 12.94 2.90
C ILE A 179 5.69 14.09 3.48
N ILE A 180 4.37 14.10 3.35
CA ILE A 180 3.53 15.15 3.94
C ILE A 180 3.72 15.18 5.46
N ARG A 181 3.71 14.04 6.15
CA ARG A 181 3.96 13.96 7.59
C ARG A 181 5.33 14.52 7.98
N PHE A 182 6.36 14.25 7.18
CA PHE A 182 7.68 14.85 7.35
C PHE A 182 7.64 16.39 7.18
N LEU A 183 7.01 16.88 6.10
CA LEU A 183 6.89 18.31 5.82
C LEU A 183 6.06 19.06 6.87
N LEU A 184 5.05 18.42 7.46
CA LEU A 184 4.24 18.97 8.56
C LEU A 184 5.10 19.35 9.77
N SER A 185 6.19 18.64 10.03
CA SER A 185 7.16 18.96 11.09
C SER A 185 7.90 20.29 10.84
N SER A 186 7.80 20.82 9.62
CA SER A 186 8.38 22.09 9.18
C SER A 186 7.34 23.01 8.53
N ILE A 187 6.06 22.89 8.92
CA ILE A 187 4.93 23.61 8.29
C ILE A 187 5.16 25.14 8.18
N GLY A 188 5.85 25.73 9.17
CA GLY A 188 6.16 27.16 9.19
C GLY A 188 7.05 27.64 8.03
N LEU A 189 7.78 26.74 7.36
CA LEU A 189 8.56 27.06 6.17
C LEU A 189 7.70 27.39 4.94
N PHE A 190 6.43 26.94 4.94
CA PHE A 190 5.51 27.12 3.82
C PHE A 190 4.62 28.36 3.95
N SER A 191 4.82 29.19 4.98
CA SER A 191 4.05 30.42 5.16
C SER A 191 4.18 31.33 3.92
N PRO A 192 3.06 31.90 3.39
CA PRO A 192 1.74 31.95 4.00
C PRO A 192 0.77 30.83 3.58
N ILE A 193 1.20 29.84 2.79
CA ILE A 193 0.32 28.83 2.17
C ILE A 193 -0.61 28.14 3.18
N PRO A 194 -0.14 27.63 4.34
CA PRO A 194 -1.01 26.98 5.33
C PRO A 194 -2.07 27.91 5.95
N ALA A 195 -1.96 29.23 5.79
CA ALA A 195 -2.91 30.21 6.31
C ALA A 195 -3.97 30.65 5.28
N LEU A 196 -3.84 30.22 4.01
CA LEU A 196 -4.82 30.51 2.96
C LEU A 196 -5.98 29.51 3.03
N SER A 197 -7.17 29.91 2.56
CA SER A 197 -8.29 28.98 2.43
C SER A 197 -8.00 27.97 1.31
N ILE A 198 -8.50 26.74 1.46
CA ILE A 198 -8.37 25.68 0.45
C ILE A 198 -8.95 26.14 -0.89
N ASP A 199 -10.06 26.89 -0.87
CA ASP A 199 -10.68 27.51 -2.04
C ASP A 199 -9.75 28.49 -2.76
N SER A 200 -9.08 29.39 -2.02
CA SER A 200 -8.14 30.36 -2.60
C SER A 200 -6.92 29.71 -3.24
N LEU A 201 -6.56 28.49 -2.80
CA LEU A 201 -5.45 27.72 -3.34
C LEU A 201 -5.82 27.03 -4.67
N GLY A 202 -7.12 26.92 -5.01
CA GLY A 202 -7.57 26.26 -6.23
C GLY A 202 -7.26 24.76 -6.27
N ILE A 203 -7.18 24.11 -5.11
CA ILE A 203 -6.80 22.69 -4.97
C ILE A 203 -7.99 21.75 -4.73
N ILE A 204 -9.22 22.26 -4.80
CA ILE A 204 -10.44 21.45 -4.67
C ILE A 204 -10.72 20.77 -6.01
N SER A 205 -10.72 19.44 -6.03
CA SER A 205 -11.22 18.66 -7.18
C SER A 205 -12.74 18.50 -7.10
N THR A 206 -13.41 18.60 -8.24
CA THR A 206 -14.85 18.33 -8.38
C THR A 206 -15.16 17.02 -9.12
N ASP A 207 -14.13 16.30 -9.56
CA ASP A 207 -14.28 14.95 -10.13
C ASP A 207 -14.39 13.94 -8.98
N ILE A 208 -15.62 13.73 -8.51
CA ILE A 208 -15.93 12.90 -7.35
C ILE A 208 -16.68 11.67 -7.83
N ILE A 209 -16.20 10.49 -7.42
CA ILE A 209 -16.89 9.23 -7.66
C ILE A 209 -17.92 9.06 -6.56
N THR A 210 -19.20 8.98 -6.94
CA THR A 210 -20.32 8.86 -6.00
C THR A 210 -21.11 7.58 -6.25
N THR A 211 -21.72 7.04 -5.20
CA THR A 211 -22.72 5.97 -5.27
C THR A 211 -23.92 6.29 -4.38
N ASP A 212 -25.09 5.83 -4.77
CA ASP A 212 -26.33 6.01 -4.00
C ASP A 212 -26.34 5.08 -2.78
N TYR A 213 -26.83 5.58 -1.64
CA TYR A 213 -26.90 4.84 -0.38
C TYR A 213 -27.65 3.51 -0.50
N HIS A 214 -28.76 3.48 -1.25
CA HIS A 214 -29.61 2.30 -1.41
C HIS A 214 -29.18 1.40 -2.56
N SER A 215 -28.24 1.83 -3.41
CA SER A 215 -27.71 1.01 -4.49
C SER A 215 -27.00 -0.25 -3.97
N PRO A 216 -27.07 -1.38 -4.69
CA PRO A 216 -26.33 -2.59 -4.32
C PRO A 216 -24.82 -2.31 -4.25
N ALA A 217 -24.16 -2.75 -3.18
CA ALA A 217 -22.72 -2.54 -3.00
C ALA A 217 -21.87 -3.19 -4.12
N SER A 218 -22.35 -4.28 -4.71
CA SER A 218 -21.72 -4.91 -5.88
C SER A 218 -21.57 -3.96 -7.06
N SER A 219 -22.48 -3.00 -7.24
CA SER A 219 -22.39 -1.99 -8.30
C SER A 219 -21.25 -0.99 -8.08
N ALA A 220 -20.81 -0.80 -6.83
CA ALA A 220 -19.71 0.09 -6.47
C ALA A 220 -18.32 -0.57 -6.62
N VAL A 221 -18.22 -1.88 -6.88
CA VAL A 221 -16.92 -2.60 -6.94
C VAL A 221 -15.98 -2.00 -7.99
N ALA A 222 -16.49 -1.65 -9.17
CA ALA A 222 -15.68 -1.01 -10.21
C ALA A 222 -15.22 0.39 -9.80
N ALA A 223 -16.07 1.14 -9.10
CA ALA A 223 -15.75 2.45 -8.55
C ALA A 223 -14.67 2.35 -7.46
N ILE A 224 -14.80 1.42 -6.52
CA ILE A 224 -13.79 1.15 -5.48
C ILE A 224 -12.46 0.71 -6.11
N SER A 225 -12.50 -0.15 -7.13
CA SER A 225 -11.31 -0.59 -7.88
C SER A 225 -10.59 0.57 -8.56
N ARG A 226 -11.34 1.54 -9.09
CA ARG A 226 -10.76 2.76 -9.64
C ARG A 226 -10.16 3.64 -8.53
N CYS A 227 -10.85 3.81 -7.42
CA CYS A 227 -10.36 4.56 -6.26
C CYS A 227 -9.07 3.97 -5.66
N LEU A 228 -8.86 2.64 -5.72
CA LEU A 228 -7.59 2.00 -5.36
C LEU A 228 -6.43 2.56 -6.18
N ALA A 229 -6.60 2.67 -7.49
CA ALA A 229 -5.58 3.19 -8.41
C ALA A 229 -5.41 4.70 -8.25
N ASP A 230 -6.48 5.45 -8.04
CA ASP A 230 -6.46 6.91 -7.94
C ASP A 230 -6.06 7.41 -6.53
N GLN A 231 -5.95 6.51 -5.54
CA GLN A 231 -5.76 6.84 -4.11
C GLN A 231 -6.87 7.77 -3.58
N THR A 232 -8.11 7.48 -3.99
CA THR A 232 -9.33 8.23 -3.60
C THR A 232 -10.33 7.31 -2.92
N SER A 233 -11.57 7.77 -2.76
CA SER A 233 -12.67 7.08 -2.08
C SER A 233 -13.98 7.30 -2.83
N VAL A 234 -14.93 6.37 -2.69
CA VAL A 234 -16.27 6.51 -3.28
C VAL A 234 -17.17 7.19 -2.26
N ALA A 235 -17.70 8.36 -2.60
CA ALA A 235 -18.66 9.06 -1.75
C ALA A 235 -20.03 8.38 -1.80
N VAL A 236 -20.60 8.06 -0.63
CA VAL A 236 -21.96 7.53 -0.49
C VAL A 236 -22.90 8.70 -0.23
N VAL A 237 -23.86 8.89 -1.14
CA VAL A 237 -24.80 10.02 -1.09
C VAL A 237 -26.25 9.56 -0.95
N ASP A 238 -27.08 10.43 -0.37
CA ASP A 238 -28.53 10.28 -0.43
C ASP A 238 -29.02 10.59 -1.86
N GLY A 239 -29.75 9.66 -2.48
CA GLY A 239 -30.02 9.66 -3.93
C GLY A 239 -30.75 10.89 -4.45
N ASP A 240 -31.69 11.45 -3.67
CA ASP A 240 -32.54 12.55 -4.13
C ASP A 240 -31.94 13.93 -3.82
N GLU A 241 -31.25 14.08 -2.69
CA GLU A 241 -30.72 15.37 -2.21
C GLU A 241 -29.22 15.55 -2.49
N GLY A 242 -28.51 14.48 -2.89
CA GLY A 242 -27.06 14.51 -3.11
C GLY A 242 -26.25 14.78 -1.84
N ILE A 243 -26.85 14.58 -0.67
CA ILE A 243 -26.22 14.82 0.63
C ILE A 243 -25.19 13.72 0.89
N LEU A 244 -23.96 14.11 1.22
CA LEU A 244 -22.91 13.17 1.61
C LEU A 244 -23.27 12.49 2.93
N ILE A 245 -23.41 11.16 2.91
CA ILE A 245 -23.68 10.35 4.09
C ILE A 245 -22.37 9.75 4.64
N GLY A 246 -21.48 9.32 3.77
CA GLY A 246 -20.18 8.77 4.16
C GLY A 246 -19.38 8.29 2.96
N GLU A 247 -18.54 7.28 3.14
CA GLU A 247 -17.64 6.83 2.07
C GLU A 247 -17.37 5.32 2.08
N LEU A 248 -17.04 4.79 0.90
CA LEU A 248 -16.46 3.46 0.72
C LEU A 248 -15.00 3.65 0.26
N SER A 249 -14.10 3.75 1.24
CA SER A 249 -12.67 3.94 1.01
C SER A 249 -11.95 2.62 0.85
N PRO A 250 -11.11 2.44 -0.20
CA PRO A 250 -10.24 1.29 -0.30
C PRO A 250 -9.26 1.13 0.86
N LEU A 251 -8.87 2.23 1.51
CA LEU A 251 -7.98 2.19 2.67
C LEU A 251 -8.68 1.52 3.87
N THR A 252 -9.94 1.86 4.11
CA THR A 252 -10.75 1.23 5.15
C THR A 252 -10.99 -0.24 4.82
N LEU A 253 -11.32 -0.54 3.55
CA LEU A 253 -11.47 -1.91 3.07
C LEU A 253 -10.18 -2.73 3.22
N ALA A 254 -9.01 -2.09 3.06
CA ALA A 254 -7.71 -2.73 3.23
C ALA A 254 -7.39 -3.13 4.68
N CYS A 255 -8.20 -2.69 5.65
CA CYS A 255 -8.09 -3.05 7.06
C CYS A 255 -9.09 -4.14 7.47
N CYS A 256 -9.96 -4.57 6.56
CA CYS A 256 -10.96 -5.60 6.80
C CYS A 256 -10.43 -7.00 6.46
N ASP A 257 -11.21 -8.03 6.82
CA ASP A 257 -10.97 -9.40 6.35
C ASP A 257 -11.74 -9.70 5.05
N GLU A 258 -11.52 -10.90 4.50
CA GLU A 258 -12.16 -11.32 3.26
C GLU A 258 -13.70 -11.49 3.38
N THR A 259 -14.28 -11.48 4.58
CA THR A 259 -15.74 -11.64 4.74
C THR A 259 -16.51 -10.47 4.14
N VAL A 260 -15.86 -9.31 3.98
CA VAL A 260 -16.43 -8.15 3.30
C VAL A 260 -16.79 -8.47 1.84
N ALA A 261 -16.12 -9.42 1.18
CA ALA A 261 -16.51 -9.85 -0.15
C ALA A 261 -17.95 -10.40 -0.19
N ALA A 262 -18.37 -11.13 0.84
CA ALA A 262 -19.75 -11.59 0.96
C ALA A 262 -20.71 -10.42 1.25
N ALA A 263 -20.31 -9.47 2.10
CA ALA A 263 -21.09 -8.27 2.40
C ALA A 263 -21.34 -7.44 1.12
N ILE A 264 -20.32 -7.22 0.29
CA ILE A 264 -20.44 -6.52 -1.01
C ILE A 264 -21.50 -7.17 -1.91
N THR A 265 -21.59 -8.50 -1.92
CA THR A 265 -22.56 -9.21 -2.78
C THR A 265 -24.00 -9.18 -2.28
N THR A 266 -24.23 -8.79 -1.02
CA THR A 266 -25.55 -8.94 -0.35
C THR A 266 -26.13 -7.63 0.17
N LEU A 267 -25.29 -6.64 0.45
CA LEU A 267 -25.67 -5.39 1.09
C LEU A 267 -25.87 -4.25 0.10
N SER A 268 -26.59 -3.21 0.54
CA SER A 268 -26.55 -1.89 -0.10
C SER A 268 -25.21 -1.18 0.19
N CYS A 269 -24.90 -0.10 -0.53
CA CYS A 269 -23.71 0.72 -0.26
C CYS A 269 -23.73 1.30 1.16
N GLY A 270 -24.90 1.77 1.61
CA GLY A 270 -25.10 2.28 2.96
C GLY A 270 -24.90 1.22 4.05
N ASP A 271 -25.44 0.02 3.85
CA ASP A 271 -25.28 -1.10 4.78
C ASP A 271 -23.84 -1.63 4.79
N LEU A 272 -23.17 -1.67 3.64
CA LEU A 272 -21.76 -2.03 3.54
C LEU A 272 -20.87 -1.04 4.31
N MET A 273 -21.12 0.25 4.16
CA MET A 273 -20.41 1.29 4.90
C MET A 273 -20.57 1.07 6.41
N ALA A 274 -21.81 0.86 6.89
CA ALA A 274 -22.07 0.55 8.30
C ALA A 274 -21.42 -0.77 8.75
N TYR A 275 -21.41 -1.80 7.90
CA TYR A 275 -20.77 -3.09 8.17
C TYR A 275 -19.25 -2.95 8.38
N ILE A 276 -18.59 -2.21 7.48
CA ILE A 276 -17.14 -1.95 7.55
C ILE A 276 -16.80 -1.15 8.82
N ASP A 277 -17.59 -0.14 9.16
CA ASP A 277 -17.38 0.69 10.36
C ASP A 277 -17.52 -0.12 11.67
N CYS A 278 -18.44 -1.08 11.71
CA CYS A 278 -18.65 -1.95 12.88
C CYS A 278 -17.69 -3.14 12.93
N GLY A 279 -17.12 -3.54 11.78
CA GLY A 279 -16.25 -4.71 11.63
C GLY A 279 -14.75 -4.44 11.81
N GLY A 280 -14.35 -3.18 11.99
CA GLY A 280 -12.95 -2.83 12.26
C GLY A 280 -12.39 -3.53 13.50
N PRO A 281 -11.05 -3.74 13.59
CA PRO A 281 -10.45 -4.46 14.71
C PRO A 281 -10.89 -3.82 16.02
N GLN A 282 -11.49 -4.63 16.90
CA GLN A 282 -11.80 -4.17 18.25
C GLN A 282 -10.48 -3.73 18.88
N ARG A 283 -10.33 -2.43 19.12
CA ARG A 283 -9.28 -1.90 19.98
C ARG A 283 -9.50 -2.57 21.33
N THR A 284 -8.75 -3.64 21.60
CA THR A 284 -8.69 -4.25 22.92
C THR A 284 -8.16 -3.16 23.85
N SER A 285 -9.06 -2.53 24.60
CA SER A 285 -8.69 -1.67 25.70
C SER A 285 -8.00 -2.56 26.73
N SER A 286 -6.68 -2.60 26.70
CA SER A 286 -5.88 -3.12 27.80
C SER A 286 -6.08 -2.19 28.99
N GLY A 287 -6.92 -2.64 29.94
CA GLY A 287 -6.94 -2.13 31.31
C GLY A 287 -5.75 -2.64 32.11
#